data_AF-A0A4R5EBG1-F1
#
_entry.id   AF-A0A4R5EBG1-F1
#
_cell.length_a   1.000
_cell.length_b   1.000
_cell.length_c   1.000
_cell.angle_alpha   90.00
_cell.angle_beta   90.00
_cell.angle_gamma   90.00
#
_symmetry.space_group_name_H-M   'P 1'
#
loop_
_entity.id
_entity.type
_entity.pdbx_description
1 polymer ?
#
loop_
_entity_poly.entity_id
_entity_poly.type
_entity_poly.pdbx_seq_one_letter_code
_entity_poly.pdbx_strand_id
1 'polypeptide(L)'
;MADEKAPSYEQAREELTEVVRRLETGGLTLEQSIELWERGEKLAAVCEEWLQGARVKLAAAMARRSDPTSGPTPGDADDAPF
;
A
#
# COMPACT_ATOMS: atom_id res chain seq x y z
N MET A 1 20.54 14.40 10.90
CA MET A 1 19.17 14.09 11.34
C MET A 1 18.57 13.27 10.23
N ALA A 2 18.49 11.95 10.40
CA ALA A 2 17.95 11.07 9.36
C ALA A 2 16.44 11.37 9.25
N ASP A 3 15.95 11.52 8.04
CA ASP A 3 14.53 11.64 7.73
C ASP A 3 13.83 10.47 8.43
N GLU A 4 13.00 10.76 9.43
CA GLU A 4 12.14 9.79 10.11
C GLU A 4 10.99 9.43 9.17
N LYS A 5 11.36 8.93 8.00
CA LYS A 5 10.46 8.50 6.95
C LYS A 5 10.24 7.02 7.16
N ALA A 6 8.98 6.62 7.26
CA ALA A 6 8.61 5.22 7.25
C ALA A 6 9.37 4.50 6.12
N PRO A 7 9.94 3.30 6.39
CA PRO A 7 10.70 2.58 5.39
C PRO A 7 9.83 2.33 4.15
N SER A 8 10.46 2.33 2.98
CA SER A 8 9.73 1.96 1.75
C SER A 8 9.20 0.52 1.87
N TYR A 9 8.14 0.21 1.11
CA TYR A 9 7.57 -1.14 1.08
C TYR A 9 8.63 -2.22 0.81
N GLU A 10 9.51 -2.02 -0.18
CA GLU A 10 10.55 -3.00 -0.50
C GLU A 10 11.57 -3.18 0.61
N GLN A 11 11.95 -2.10 1.30
CA GLN A 11 12.85 -2.19 2.45
C GLN A 11 12.20 -2.95 3.61
N ALA A 12 10.94 -2.63 3.93
CA ALA A 12 10.21 -3.33 4.99
C ALA A 12 10.01 -4.82 4.66
N ARG A 13 9.74 -5.14 3.39
CA ARG A 13 9.56 -6.52 2.90
C ARG A 13 10.86 -7.32 2.94
N GLU A 14 11.96 -6.73 2.51
CA GLU A 14 13.29 -7.35 2.55
C GLU A 14 13.68 -7.67 4.00
N GLU A 15 13.51 -6.69 4.89
CA GLU A 15 13.81 -6.87 6.31
C GLU A 15 12.92 -7.94 6.97
N LEU A 16 11.64 -7.97 6.62
CA LEU A 16 10.71 -9.00 7.11
C LEU A 16 11.15 -10.39 6.64
N THR A 17 11.60 -10.51 5.38
CA THR A 17 12.11 -11.76 4.82
C THR A 17 13.33 -12.26 5.60
N GLU A 18 14.27 -11.37 5.95
CA GLU A 18 15.43 -11.72 6.77
C GLU A 18 15.05 -12.10 8.21
N VAL A 19 14.06 -11.43 8.80
CA VAL A 19 13.53 -11.82 10.13
C VAL A 19 12.95 -13.24 10.09
N VAL A 20 12.10 -13.54 9.11
CA VAL A 20 11.52 -14.88 8.93
C VAL A 20 12.61 -15.92 8.72
N ARG A 21 13.58 -15.65 7.83
CA ARG A 21 14.70 -16.55 7.56
C ARG A 21 15.50 -16.87 8.84
N ARG A 22 15.73 -15.89 9.71
CA ARG A 22 16.41 -16.09 11.00
C ARG A 22 15.59 -16.93 11.97
N LEU A 23 14.28 -16.71 12.04
CA LEU A 23 13.38 -17.53 12.86
C LEU A 23 13.34 -18.98 12.38
N GLU A 24 13.28 -19.20 11.06
CA GLU A 24 13.25 -20.54 10.44
C GLU A 24 14.57 -21.29 10.57
N THR A 25 15.71 -20.58 10.56
CA THR A 25 17.04 -21.20 10.76
C THR A 25 17.17 -21.83 12.15
N GLY A 26 16.43 -21.33 13.14
CA GLY A 26 16.54 -21.76 14.53
C GLY A 26 17.88 -21.38 15.17
N GLY A 27 18.20 -22.00 16.31
CA GLY A 27 19.44 -21.71 17.06
C GLY A 27 19.40 -20.41 17.89
N LEU A 28 18.22 -19.80 18.01
CA LEU A 28 17.96 -18.61 18.83
C LEU A 28 17.49 -19.02 20.22
N THR A 29 17.76 -18.17 21.22
CA THR A 29 17.07 -18.30 22.52
C THR A 29 15.60 -17.90 22.40
N LEU A 30 14.81 -18.20 23.43
CA LEU A 30 13.40 -17.80 23.48
C LEU A 30 13.27 -16.27 23.39
N GLU A 31 14.07 -15.54 24.16
CA GLU A 31 14.06 -14.08 24.20
C GLU A 31 14.38 -13.49 22.82
N GLN A 32 15.43 -14.02 22.15
CA GLN A 32 15.79 -13.59 20.79
C GLN A 32 14.69 -13.91 19.76
N SER A 33 13.99 -15.03 19.93
CA SER A 33 12.88 -15.41 19.06
C SER A 33 11.69 -14.47 19.23
N ILE A 34 11.40 -14.05 20.46
CA ILE A 34 10.34 -13.07 20.76
C ILE A 34 10.70 -11.70 20.17
N GLU A 35 11.93 -11.23 20.36
CA GLU A 35 12.38 -9.94 19.79
C GLU A 35 12.28 -9.91 18.25
N LEU A 36 12.68 -11.00 17.59
CA LEU A 36 12.56 -11.13 16.14
C LEU A 36 11.10 -11.20 15.70
N TRP A 37 10.26 -11.94 16.41
CA TRP A 37 8.83 -12.00 16.12
C TRP A 37 8.17 -10.61 16.23
N GLU A 38 8.41 -9.87 17.32
CA GLU A 38 7.87 -8.52 17.51
C GLU A 38 8.34 -7.55 16.41
N ARG A 39 9.59 -7.69 15.96
CA ARG A 39 10.10 -6.92 14.82
C ARG A 39 9.38 -7.30 13.53
N GLY A 40 9.18 -8.60 13.30
CA GLY A 40 8.41 -9.13 12.17
C GLY A 40 7.00 -8.56 12.12
N GLU A 41 6.28 -8.55 13.25
CA GLU A 41 4.94 -7.98 13.35
C GLU A 41 4.89 -6.50 12.99
N LYS A 42 5.86 -5.71 13.46
CA LYS A 42 5.97 -4.28 13.11
C LYS A 42 6.20 -4.08 11.61
N LEU A 43 7.08 -4.89 11.00
CA LEU A 43 7.35 -4.81 9.57
C LEU A 43 6.14 -5.24 8.72
N ALA A 44 5.41 -6.27 9.16
CA ALA A 44 4.18 -6.72 8.53
C ALA A 44 3.11 -5.62 8.55
N ALA A 45 2.93 -4.95 9.69
CA ALA A 45 2.00 -3.82 9.80
C ALA A 45 2.35 -2.67 8.84
N VAL A 46 3.64 -2.31 8.74
CA VAL A 46 4.11 -1.29 7.77
C VAL A 46 3.81 -1.72 6.33
N CYS A 47 4.05 -2.99 5.99
CA CYS A 47 3.74 -3.51 4.66
C CYS A 47 2.23 -3.43 4.37
N GLU A 48 1.39 -3.75 5.34
CA GLU A 48 -0.07 -3.67 5.21
C GLU A 48 -0.55 -2.24 4.98
N GLU A 49 -0.02 -1.27 5.74
CA GLU A 49 -0.35 0.15 5.57
C GLU A 49 -0.03 0.66 4.15
N TRP A 50 1.14 0.28 3.62
CA TRP A 50 1.53 0.61 2.24
C TRP A 50 0.56 0.01 1.21
N LEU A 51 0.22 -1.27 1.36
CA LEU A 51 -0.68 -1.98 0.44
C LEU A 51 -2.09 -1.41 0.50
N GLN A 52 -2.58 -1.09 1.69
CA GLN A 52 -3.90 -0.51 1.88
C GLN A 52 -3.97 0.89 1.28
N GLY A 53 -2.95 1.72 1.49
CA GLY A 53 -2.83 3.03 0.86
C GLY A 53 -2.83 2.93 -0.68
N ALA A 54 -2.15 1.94 -1.25
CA ALA A 54 -2.15 1.70 -2.69
C ALA A 54 -3.54 1.29 -3.21
N ARG A 55 -4.26 0.41 -2.49
CA ARG A 55 -5.63 -0.02 -2.84
C ARG A 55 -6.60 1.16 -2.87
N VAL A 56 -6.55 2.05 -1.87
CA VAL A 56 -7.40 3.25 -1.82
C VAL A 56 -7.13 4.17 -3.01
N LYS A 57 -5.85 4.42 -3.34
CA LYS A 57 -5.47 5.24 -4.49
C LYS A 57 -5.96 4.65 -5.82
N LEU A 58 -5.86 3.33 -5.97
CA LEU A 58 -6.35 2.62 -7.15
C LEU A 58 -7.87 2.73 -7.28
N ALA A 59 -8.61 2.50 -6.20
CA ALA A 59 -10.07 2.62 -6.17
C ALA A 59 -10.52 4.03 -6.57
N ALA A 60 -9.88 5.08 -6.02
CA ALA A 60 -10.18 6.46 -6.38
C ALA A 60 -9.88 6.76 -7.86
N ALA A 61 -8.80 6.20 -8.41
CA ALA A 61 -8.46 6.37 -9.84
C ALA A 61 -9.42 5.60 -10.77
N MET A 62 -9.99 4.48 -10.33
CA MET A 62 -11.03 3.77 -11.06
C MET A 62 -12.36 4.53 -11.03
N ALA A 63 -12.79 5.03 -9.87
CA ALA A 63 -14.02 5.82 -9.74
C ALA A 63 -14.01 7.06 -10.66
N ARG A 64 -12.91 7.81 -10.69
CA ARG A 64 -12.74 8.97 -11.60
C ARG A 64 -12.84 8.64 -13.09
N ARG A 65 -12.51 7.39 -13.48
CA ARG A 65 -12.62 6.94 -14.89
C ARG A 65 -14.02 6.47 -15.25
N SER A 66 -14.78 6.00 -14.27
CA SER A 66 -16.13 5.47 -14.47
C SER A 66 -17.23 6.52 -14.37
N ASP A 67 -16.91 7.78 -14.06
CA ASP A 67 -17.86 8.89 -14.04
C ASP A 67 -18.31 9.24 -15.49
N PRO A 68 -19.56 8.94 -15.89
CA PRO A 68 -20.05 9.16 -17.26
C PRO A 68 -20.43 10.64 -17.52
N THR A 69 -20.28 11.51 -16.51
CA THR A 69 -20.63 12.94 -16.57
C THR A 69 -19.58 13.80 -17.28
N SER A 70 -18.52 13.18 -17.83
CA SER A 70 -17.58 13.80 -18.78
C SER A 70 -17.75 13.22 -20.19
N GLY A 71 -18.99 13.04 -20.64
CA GLY A 71 -19.31 12.96 -22.07
C GLY A 71 -19.41 14.39 -22.64
N PRO A 72 -19.04 14.63 -23.92
CA PRO A 72 -19.18 15.95 -24.51
C PRO A 72 -20.66 16.36 -24.42
N THR A 73 -20.92 17.55 -23.88
CA THR A 73 -22.25 18.17 -23.93
C THR A 73 -22.76 18.07 -25.36
N PRO A 74 -23.90 17.39 -25.62
CA PRO A 74 -24.55 17.49 -26.91
C PRO A 74 -24.85 18.97 -27.10
N GLY A 75 -24.21 19.56 -28.10
CA GLY A 75 -24.38 20.96 -28.44
C GLY A 75 -25.84 21.28 -28.70
N ASP A 76 -26.17 22.53 -28.42
CA ASP A 76 -27.24 23.33 -29.02
C ASP A 76 -27.98 22.61 -30.15
N ALA A 77 -29.03 21.86 -29.79
CA ALA A 77 -29.94 21.24 -30.74
C ALA A 77 -31.38 21.54 -30.31
N ASP A 78 -31.65 22.81 -30.01
CA ASP A 78 -33.00 23.34 -29.93
C ASP A 78 -32.96 24.84 -30.23
N ASP A 79 -32.99 25.20 -31.52
CA ASP A 79 -33.87 26.25 -32.08
C ASP A 79 -33.53 26.49 -33.56
N ALA A 80 -34.28 25.86 -34.46
CA ALA A 80 -34.64 26.44 -35.76
C ALA A 80 -35.75 25.61 -36.43
N PRO A 81 -37.02 25.98 -36.26
CA PRO A 81 -38.07 25.59 -37.19
C PRO A 81 -38.39 26.77 -38.11
N PHE A 82 -37.59 27.01 -39.16
CA PHE A 82 -38.01 27.63 -40.43
C PHE A 82 -37.02 27.30 -41.56
#